data_AF-A0A3D2G9T2-F1
#
_entry.id   AF-A0A3D2G9T2-F1
#
_cell.length_a   1.000
_cell.length_b   1.000
_cell.length_c   1.000
_cell.angle_alpha   90.00
_cell.angle_beta   90.00
_cell.angle_gamma   90.00
#
_symmetry.space_group_name_H-M   'P 1'
#
loop_
_entity.id
_entity.type
_entity.pdbx_description
1 polymer ?
#
loop_
_entity_poly.entity_id
_entity_poly.type
_entity_poly.pdbx_seq_one_letter_code
_entity_poly.pdbx_strand_id
1 'polypeptide(L)'
;ENDCYMYKVQDVTLKTSLWERIFGLGTIICYTGDTTNPQLVMAHIKNARAIKDFILEQSEIARRKRRTMNTLDIGADGSDFDIDN
;
A
#
# COMPACT_ATOMS: atom_id res chain seq x y z
N GLU A 1 -13.48 13.78 3.63
CA GLU A 1 -12.09 13.42 3.28
C GLU A 1 -12.00 11.91 3.33
N ASN A 2 -11.53 11.26 2.26
CA ASN A 2 -11.56 9.80 2.14
C ASN A 2 -10.14 9.26 2.28
N ASP A 3 -9.81 8.77 3.46
CA ASP A 3 -8.49 8.22 3.75
C ASP A 3 -8.42 6.75 3.32
N CYS A 4 -7.61 6.46 2.30
CA CYS A 4 -7.27 5.09 1.93
C CYS A 4 -5.93 4.69 2.55
N TYR A 5 -5.96 3.70 3.43
CA TYR A 5 -4.73 3.16 4.02
C TYR A 5 -3.90 2.38 2.99
N MET A 6 -2.58 2.56 3.06
CA MET A 6 -1.65 2.01 2.07
C MET A 6 -1.59 0.47 2.07
N TYR A 7 -1.87 -0.19 3.20
CA TYR A 7 -1.93 -1.66 3.25
C TYR A 7 -3.13 -2.25 2.49
N LYS A 8 -4.18 -1.44 2.23
CA LYS A 8 -5.37 -1.87 1.46
C LYS A 8 -5.19 -1.73 -0.04
N VAL A 9 -4.16 -1.01 -0.50
CA VAL A 9 -3.83 -0.94 -1.92
C VAL A 9 -3.46 -2.34 -2.39
N GLN A 10 -4.10 -2.79 -3.47
CA GLN A 10 -3.94 -4.12 -4.05
C GLN A 10 -3.14 -4.11 -5.33
N ASP A 11 -3.44 -3.16 -6.19
CA ASP A 11 -2.78 -3.01 -7.47
C ASP A 11 -2.65 -1.53 -7.82
N VAL A 12 -1.63 -1.18 -8.59
CA VAL A 12 -1.33 0.18 -9.01
C VAL A 12 -1.01 0.19 -10.49
N THR A 13 -1.89 0.80 -11.27
CA THR A 13 -1.74 0.93 -12.72
C THR A 13 -1.29 2.35 -13.09
N LEU A 14 -0.32 2.44 -13.99
CA LEU A 14 0.04 3.69 -14.65
C LEU A 14 -0.63 3.76 -16.02
N LYS A 15 -1.48 4.77 -16.22
CA LYS A 15 -2.02 5.15 -17.52
C LYS A 15 -1.35 6.44 -17.99
N THR A 16 -1.03 6.49 -19.28
CA THR A 16 -0.49 7.70 -19.91
C THR A 16 -1.27 7.96 -21.19
N SER A 17 -1.98 9.08 -21.23
CA SER A 17 -2.60 9.57 -22.47
C SER A 17 -1.55 10.20 -23.39
N LEU A 18 -1.90 10.39 -24.67
CA LEU A 18 -1.01 11.00 -25.66
C LEU A 18 -0.53 12.40 -25.22
N TRP A 19 -1.44 13.21 -24.69
CA TRP A 19 -1.12 14.54 -24.17
C TRP A 19 -0.23 14.48 -22.94
N GLU A 20 -0.55 13.60 -21.99
CA GLU A 20 0.30 13.41 -20.81
C GLU A 20 1.71 12.97 -21.19
N ARG A 21 1.87 12.13 -22.21
CA ARG A 21 3.19 11.71 -22.68
C ARG A 21 3.99 12.88 -23.27
N ILE A 22 3.33 13.79 -23.99
CA ILE A 22 3.97 15.00 -24.53
C ILE A 22 4.40 15.95 -23.39
N PHE A 23 3.58 16.08 -22.34
CA PHE A 23 3.87 16.94 -21.19
C PHE A 23 4.66 16.28 -20.05
N GLY A 24 5.09 15.02 -20.21
CA GLY A 24 5.82 14.28 -19.18
C GLY A 24 4.98 13.96 -17.92
N LEU A 25 3.67 13.87 -18.08
CA LEU A 25 2.69 13.54 -17.05
C LEU A 25 2.25 12.08 -17.15
N GLY A 26 1.56 11.61 -16.13
CA GLY A 26 0.82 10.36 -16.16
C GLY A 26 -0.28 10.32 -15.12
N THR A 27 -1.21 9.40 -15.30
CA THR A 27 -2.31 9.14 -14.39
C THR A 27 -2.06 7.81 -13.67
N ILE A 28 -2.05 7.82 -12.34
CA ILE A 28 -1.89 6.63 -11.51
C ILE A 28 -3.26 6.23 -10.99
N ILE A 29 -3.60 4.95 -11.12
CA ILE A 29 -4.84 4.38 -10.60
C ILE A 29 -4.45 3.32 -9.56
N CYS A 30 -4.81 3.56 -8.32
CA CYS A 30 -4.66 2.61 -7.23
C CYS A 30 -5.98 1.88 -7.02
N TYR A 31 -5.95 0.55 -7.12
CA TYR A 31 -7.07 -0.31 -6.77
C TYR A 31 -6.92 -0.71 -5.32
N THR A 32 -7.99 -0.55 -4.54
CA THR A 32 -7.97 -0.79 -3.11
C THR A 32 -9.00 -1.85 -2.76
N GLY A 33 -8.70 -2.66 -1.74
CA GLY A 33 -9.66 -3.59 -1.15
C GLY A 33 -10.65 -2.95 -0.20
N ASP A 34 -10.76 -1.61 -0.19
CA ASP A 34 -11.75 -0.91 0.63
C ASP A 34 -13.14 -0.98 -0.02
N THR A 35 -14.16 -1.33 0.76
CA THR A 35 -15.56 -1.41 0.29
C THR A 35 -16.13 -0.03 -0.06
N THR A 36 -15.58 1.03 0.52
CA THR A 36 -16.07 2.40 0.33
C THR A 36 -15.37 3.14 -0.81
N ASN A 37 -14.10 2.83 -1.07
CA ASN A 37 -13.26 3.55 -2.01
C ASN A 37 -12.46 2.55 -2.89
N PRO A 38 -13.12 1.89 -3.85
CA PRO A 38 -12.50 0.80 -4.62
C PRO A 38 -11.37 1.27 -5.54
N GLN A 39 -11.39 2.55 -5.94
CA GLN A 39 -10.41 3.13 -6.86
C GLN A 39 -10.03 4.54 -6.44
N LEU A 40 -8.72 4.80 -6.39
CA LEU A 40 -8.14 6.11 -6.20
C LEU A 40 -7.40 6.51 -7.48
N VAL A 41 -7.79 7.63 -8.08
CA VAL A 41 -7.20 8.12 -9.33
C VAL A 41 -6.42 9.40 -9.07
N MET A 42 -5.13 9.38 -9.37
CA MET A 42 -4.25 10.54 -9.33
C MET A 42 -3.90 10.91 -10.77
N ALA A 43 -4.60 11.90 -11.32
CA ALA A 43 -4.43 12.33 -12.71
C ALA A 43 -3.33 13.41 -12.85
N HIS A 44 -2.69 13.47 -14.02
CA HIS A 44 -1.78 14.55 -14.40
C HIS A 44 -0.58 14.76 -13.47
N ILE A 45 -0.01 13.66 -12.99
CA ILE A 45 1.12 13.62 -12.08
C ILE A 45 2.44 13.62 -12.88
N LYS A 46 3.39 14.49 -12.51
CA LYS A 46 4.78 14.41 -13.00
C LYS A 46 5.50 13.21 -12.39
N ASN A 47 6.43 12.59 -13.11
CA ASN A 47 7.18 11.42 -12.62
C ASN A 47 6.28 10.27 -12.16
N ALA A 48 5.12 10.09 -12.81
CA ALA A 48 4.11 9.12 -12.40
C ALA A 48 4.63 7.68 -12.28
N ARG A 49 5.67 7.31 -13.04
CA ARG A 49 6.35 6.01 -12.92
C ARG A 49 7.04 5.82 -11.56
N ALA A 50 7.85 6.78 -11.13
CA ALA A 50 8.56 6.72 -9.85
C ALA A 50 7.58 6.70 -8.67
N ILE A 51 6.51 7.49 -8.77
CA ILE A 51 5.46 7.52 -7.74
C ILE A 51 4.69 6.20 -7.70
N LYS A 52 4.37 5.61 -8.86
CA LYS A 52 3.75 4.28 -8.95
C LYS A 52 4.61 3.21 -8.27
N ASP A 53 5.92 3.20 -8.54
CA ASP A 53 6.86 2.25 -7.93
C ASP A 53 6.97 2.48 -6.41
N PHE A 54 7.00 3.74 -5.96
CA PHE A 54 6.99 4.09 -4.55
C PHE A 54 5.73 3.62 -3.83
N ILE A 55 4.54 3.85 -4.40
CA ILE A 55 3.27 3.41 -3.80
C ILE A 55 3.25 1.89 -3.68
N LEU A 56 3.71 1.18 -4.71
CA LEU A 56 3.79 -0.28 -4.71
C LEU A 56 4.70 -0.77 -3.57
N GLU A 57 5.92 -0.22 -3.46
CA GLU A 57 6.86 -0.58 -2.40
C GLU A 57 6.30 -0.28 -1.00
N GLN A 58 5.74 0.92 -0.79
CA GLN A 58 5.18 1.31 0.50
C GLN A 58 3.96 0.45 0.88
N SER A 59 3.13 0.08 -0.09
CA SER A 59 1.99 -0.83 0.15
C SER A 59 2.45 -2.21 0.61
N GLU A 60 3.54 -2.74 0.02
CA GLU A 60 4.13 -4.02 0.40
C GLU A 60 4.81 -3.95 1.77
N ILE A 61 5.51 -2.86 2.09
CA ILE A 61 6.07 -2.63 3.43
C ILE A 61 4.96 -2.57 4.47
N ALA A 62 3.87 -1.84 4.20
CA ALA A 62 2.73 -1.73 5.12
C ALA A 62 2.05 -3.08 5.35
N ARG A 63 1.89 -3.90 4.29
CA ARG A 63 1.39 -5.27 4.40
C ARG A 63 2.31 -6.15 5.23
N ARG A 64 3.62 -6.06 5.02
CA ARG A 64 4.60 -6.82 5.79
C ARG A 64 4.55 -6.43 7.26
N LYS A 65 4.52 -5.13 7.58
CA LYS A 65 4.38 -4.63 8.96
C LYS A 65 3.12 -5.17 9.64
N ARG A 66 1.99 -5.22 8.92
CA ARG A 66 0.77 -5.83 9.45
C ARG A 66 0.92 -7.33 9.72
N ARG A 67 1.61 -8.07 8.84
CA ARG A 67 1.89 -9.50 9.06
C ARG A 67 2.81 -9.73 10.26
N THR A 68 3.88 -8.94 10.40
CA THR A 68 4.85 -9.10 11.50
C THR A 68 4.29 -8.69 12.85
N MET A 69 3.42 -7.67 12.92
CA MET A 69 2.73 -7.36 14.19
C MET A 69 1.83 -8.50 14.66
N ASN A 70 1.27 -9.31 13.77
CA ASN A 70 0.45 -10.46 14.15
C ASN A 70 1.28 -11.68 14.64
N THR A 71 2.59 -11.70 14.37
CA THR A 71 3.50 -12.76 14.85
C THR A 71 4.13 -12.40 16.20
N LEU A 72 4.31 -11.11 16.50
CA LEU A 72 4.85 -10.67 17.79
C LEU A 72 3.86 -10.89 18.95
N ASP A 73 2.55 -10.92 18.69
CA ASP A 73 1.52 -11.24 19.69
C ASP A 73 1.35 -12.76 19.94
N ILE A 74 1.92 -13.63 19.10
CA ILE A 74 1.84 -15.10 19.25
C ILE A 74 2.99 -15.64 20.13
N GLY A 75 3.97 -14.80 20.50
CA GLY A 75 5.10 -15.20 21.35
C GLY A 75 5.10 -14.63 22.77
N ALA A 76 4.09 -13.84 23.15
CA ALA A 76 4.09 -13.07 24.40
C ALA A 76 3.02 -13.51 25.42
N ASP A 77 2.23 -14.55 25.15
CA ASP A 77 1.20 -15.05 26.07
C ASP A 77 1.23 -16.58 26.21
N GLY A 78 2.39 -17.11 26.59
CA GLY A 78 2.63 -18.53 26.81
C GLY A 78 3.37 -18.78 28.12
N SER A 79 2.73 -18.37 29.23
CA SER A 79 2.83 -18.92 30.60
C SER A 79 4.22 -19.24 31.17
N ASP A 80 4.53 -18.55 32.28
CA ASP A 80 5.41 -18.97 33.37
C ASP A 80 5.70 -20.48 33.38
N PHE A 81 6.93 -20.85 33.01
CA PHE A 81 7.53 -22.09 33.50
C PHE A 81 8.44 -21.71 34.67
N ASP A 82 7.84 -21.70 35.86
CA ASP A 82 8.56 -21.95 37.10
C ASP A 82 9.29 -23.29 36.95
N ILE A 83 10.62 -23.26 36.86
CA ILE A 83 11.47 -24.42 37.12
C ILE A 83 12.25 -24.10 38.39
N ASP A 84 11.58 -24.37 39.51
CA ASP A 84 12.22 -24.60 40.80
C ASP A 84 12.26 -26.13 40.99
N ASN A 85 13.43 -26.73 40.73
CA ASN A 85 13.97 -27.95 41.36
C ASN A 85 15.31 -28.35 40.74
#